data_AF-A0A5N6EZL7-F1
#
_entry.id   AF-A0A5N6EZL7-F1
#
_cell.length_a   1.000
_cell.length_b   1.000
_cell.length_c   1.000
_cell.angle_alpha   90.00
_cell.angle_beta   90.00
_cell.angle_gamma   90.00
#
_symmetry.space_group_name_H-M   'P 1'
#
loop_
_entity.id
_entity.type
_entity.pdbx_description
1 polymer ?
#
loop_
_entity_poly.entity_id
_entity_poly.type
_entity_poly.pdbx_seq_one_letter_code
_entity_poly.pdbx_strand_id
1 'polypeptide(L)'
;MSPRVRPLVDGSAKPFFLWCMHCQRLSARRYMRSTDRPFEIDCHFDRKGSILCDKCSVNSEACDSVATGMLGNGWDYSQILRWVTSFWDNRRDDEDEYKWPEKVRLDIASALKDLNSAFSKTEMVHRRAHALTSDDPESMVTYRTFVEKRRRLLVQLSVPDEDDEEYRWEWYESSRLLRLLPGDPGYILWMVALRAFTGAIENAITSYAVLRGLGDVKKLQMVDEAFESFLVVCEEI
;
A
#
# COMPACT_ATOMS: atom_id res chain seq x y z
N MET A 1 -3.31 -23.30 -21.21
CA MET A 1 -2.45 -22.36 -20.47
C MET A 1 -1.70 -23.16 -19.42
N SER A 2 -0.37 -23.24 -19.48
CA SER A 2 0.40 -23.93 -18.44
C SER A 2 0.27 -23.16 -17.10
N PRO A 3 0.07 -23.84 -15.96
CA PRO A 3 0.04 -23.19 -14.66
C PRO A 3 1.38 -22.50 -14.42
N ARG A 4 1.35 -21.20 -14.10
CA ARG A 4 2.55 -20.49 -13.64
C ARG A 4 2.85 -20.97 -12.22
N VAL A 5 3.63 -22.04 -12.09
CA VAL A 5 4.10 -22.54 -10.79
C VAL A 5 5.19 -21.58 -10.31
N ARG A 6 4.93 -20.88 -9.19
CA ARG A 6 5.91 -20.02 -8.52
C ARG A 6 7.03 -20.91 -7.94
N PRO A 7 8.31 -20.51 -7.97
CA PRO A 7 9.41 -21.30 -7.40
C PRO A 7 9.17 -21.63 -5.92
N LEU A 8 9.38 -22.90 -5.56
CA LEU A 8 9.32 -23.39 -4.18
C LEU A 8 10.56 -22.85 -3.43
N VAL A 9 10.34 -21.99 -2.46
CA VAL A 9 11.37 -21.56 -1.48
C VAL A 9 10.95 -22.18 -0.12
N ASP A 10 11.79 -22.33 0.93
CA ASP A 10 11.46 -23.02 2.23
C ASP A 10 11.06 -22.10 3.44
N GLY A 11 9.94 -22.39 4.18
CA GLY A 11 9.31 -21.65 5.36
C GLY A 11 8.40 -20.36 5.17
N SER A 12 7.08 -20.32 5.43
CA SER A 12 6.09 -19.27 4.96
C SER A 12 6.58 -17.86 4.51
N ALA A 13 6.06 -17.36 3.37
CA ALA A 13 6.46 -16.05 2.81
C ALA A 13 5.39 -14.97 3.04
N LYS A 14 5.79 -13.84 3.62
CA LYS A 14 4.97 -12.62 3.71
C LYS A 14 5.20 -11.78 2.45
N PRO A 15 4.17 -11.52 1.63
CA PRO A 15 4.33 -10.74 0.41
C PRO A 15 4.32 -9.24 0.73
N PHE A 16 5.25 -8.50 0.13
CA PHE A 16 5.23 -7.04 0.12
C PHE A 16 3.97 -6.50 -0.60
N PHE A 17 3.66 -7.08 -1.76
CA PHE A 17 2.50 -6.76 -2.60
C PHE A 17 1.80 -8.06 -3.01
N LEU A 18 0.51 -8.01 -3.37
CA LEU A 18 -0.38 -9.17 -3.60
C LEU A 18 -0.76 -9.94 -2.34
N TRP A 19 -0.79 -9.27 -1.18
CA TRP A 19 -1.57 -9.71 -0.03
C TRP A 19 -3.08 -9.70 -0.38
N CYS A 20 -3.90 -10.45 0.36
CA CYS A 20 -5.34 -10.52 0.10
C CYS A 20 -6.13 -9.45 0.89
N MET A 21 -7.23 -8.96 0.30
CA MET A 21 -8.14 -7.98 0.89
C MET A 21 -8.79 -8.49 2.18
N HIS A 22 -8.99 -9.81 2.33
CA HIS A 22 -9.46 -10.38 3.59
C HIS A 22 -8.45 -10.10 4.72
N CYS A 23 -7.16 -10.42 4.51
CA CYS A 23 -6.12 -10.16 5.50
C CYS A 23 -5.94 -8.66 5.77
N GLN A 24 -5.98 -7.81 4.75
CA GLN A 24 -5.91 -6.35 4.94
C GLN A 24 -7.07 -5.85 5.81
N ARG A 25 -8.31 -6.24 5.51
CA ARG A 25 -9.50 -5.84 6.27
C ARG A 25 -9.45 -6.36 7.70
N LEU A 26 -9.01 -7.60 7.89
CA LEU A 26 -8.86 -8.21 9.21
C LEU A 26 -7.78 -7.50 10.04
N SER A 27 -6.59 -7.28 9.46
CA SER A 27 -5.52 -6.49 10.09
C SER A 27 -6.02 -5.10 10.45
N ALA A 28 -6.69 -4.40 9.52
CA ALA A 28 -7.19 -3.04 9.75
C ALA A 28 -8.24 -2.99 10.87
N ARG A 29 -9.15 -3.98 10.93
CA ARG A 29 -10.15 -4.09 11.99
C ARG A 29 -9.52 -4.34 13.36
N ARG A 30 -8.43 -5.12 13.42
CA ARG A 30 -7.72 -5.45 14.67
C ARG A 30 -6.64 -4.45 15.03
N TYR A 31 -6.34 -3.49 14.15
CA TYR A 31 -5.28 -2.54 14.37
C TYR A 31 -5.60 -1.63 15.55
N MET A 32 -4.81 -1.79 16.61
CA MET A 32 -4.76 -0.87 17.73
C MET A 32 -3.61 0.09 17.51
N ARG A 33 -3.87 1.39 17.66
CA ARG A 33 -2.84 2.43 17.62
C ARG A 33 -1.81 2.08 18.70
N SER A 34 -0.59 1.80 18.26
CA SER A 34 0.54 1.47 19.13
C SER A 34 1.73 2.24 18.63
N THR A 35 2.58 2.62 19.57
CA THR A 35 3.83 3.31 19.29
C THR A 35 4.94 2.30 19.08
N ASP A 36 4.79 1.04 19.47
CA ASP A 36 5.86 0.04 19.37
C ASP A 36 5.99 -0.59 17.99
N ARG A 37 4.95 -0.50 17.15
CA ARG A 37 5.00 -1.05 15.78
C ARG A 37 4.06 -0.33 14.81
N PRO A 38 4.44 -0.24 13.52
CA PRO A 38 3.55 0.25 12.48
C PRO A 38 2.41 -0.74 12.19
N PHE A 39 1.46 -0.32 11.37
CA PHE A 39 0.45 -1.21 10.82
C PHE A 39 1.08 -2.22 9.86
N GLU A 40 0.69 -3.49 9.97
CA GLU A 40 1.13 -4.53 9.05
C GLU A 40 -0.03 -5.41 8.57
N ILE A 41 0.03 -5.76 7.29
CA ILE A 41 -0.86 -6.77 6.71
C ILE A 41 -0.24 -8.14 6.97
N ASP A 42 -0.80 -8.84 7.93
CA ASP A 42 -0.37 -10.16 8.35
C ASP A 42 -1.04 -11.19 7.42
N CYS A 43 -0.46 -11.34 6.23
CA CYS A 43 -0.87 -12.27 5.18
C CYS A 43 0.32 -13.13 4.81
N HIS A 44 0.24 -14.44 5.01
CA HIS A 44 1.33 -15.37 4.75
C HIS A 44 0.85 -16.43 3.76
N PHE A 45 1.63 -16.72 2.73
CA PHE A 45 1.32 -17.80 1.80
C PHE A 45 2.17 -19.02 2.14
N ASP A 46 1.51 -20.18 2.22
CA ASP A 46 2.20 -21.45 2.22
C ASP A 46 2.94 -21.64 0.89
N ARG A 47 4.07 -22.34 0.95
CA ARG A 47 4.98 -22.47 -0.19
C ARG A 47 4.54 -23.52 -1.20
N LYS A 48 3.44 -24.24 -0.98
CA LYS A 48 3.06 -25.41 -1.79
C LYS A 48 2.19 -25.05 -3.01
N GLY A 49 2.32 -23.82 -3.51
CA GLY A 49 1.49 -23.34 -4.62
C GLY A 49 0.02 -23.17 -4.23
N SER A 50 -0.28 -23.04 -2.93
CA SER A 50 -1.63 -22.71 -2.49
C SER A 50 -2.04 -21.34 -3.03
N ILE A 51 -3.26 -21.29 -3.55
CA ILE A 51 -3.91 -20.05 -3.99
C ILE A 51 -4.35 -19.23 -2.77
N LEU A 52 -4.47 -19.88 -1.60
CA LEU A 52 -4.91 -19.27 -0.36
C LEU A 52 -3.71 -18.93 0.54
N CYS A 53 -3.82 -17.81 1.24
CA CYS A 53 -2.95 -17.50 2.37
C CYS A 53 -3.32 -18.37 3.59
N ASP A 54 -2.40 -18.54 4.53
CA ASP A 54 -2.54 -19.39 5.71
C ASP A 54 -3.84 -19.09 6.48
N LYS A 55 -4.16 -17.79 6.66
CA LYS A 55 -5.37 -17.36 7.36
C LYS A 55 -6.65 -17.72 6.62
N CYS A 56 -6.70 -17.46 5.32
CA CYS A 56 -7.87 -17.80 4.51
C CYS A 56 -8.04 -19.32 4.40
N SER A 57 -6.94 -20.07 4.31
CA SER A 57 -6.97 -21.54 4.34
C SER A 57 -7.56 -22.06 5.65
N VAL A 58 -7.12 -21.55 6.80
CA VAL A 58 -7.64 -21.95 8.12
C VAL A 58 -9.13 -21.63 8.25
N ASN A 59 -9.57 -20.48 7.72
CA ASN A 59 -10.96 -20.05 7.82
C ASN A 59 -11.86 -20.59 6.70
N SER A 60 -11.34 -21.40 5.77
CA SER A 60 -12.07 -21.89 4.59
C SER A 60 -12.68 -20.76 3.75
N GLU A 61 -12.00 -19.62 3.67
CA GLU A 61 -12.41 -18.45 2.89
C GLU A 61 -11.54 -18.29 1.64
N ALA A 62 -12.10 -17.68 0.59
CA ALA A 62 -11.35 -17.33 -0.61
C ALA A 62 -10.37 -16.17 -0.35
N CYS A 63 -9.20 -16.22 -1.00
CA CYS A 63 -8.28 -15.09 -1.04
C CYS A 63 -8.64 -14.12 -2.17
N ASP A 64 -9.32 -13.04 -1.82
CA ASP A 64 -9.55 -11.95 -2.77
C ASP A 64 -8.31 -11.06 -2.86
N SER A 65 -7.71 -10.96 -4.05
CA SER A 65 -6.70 -9.93 -4.33
C SER A 65 -7.33 -8.54 -4.43
N VAL A 66 -6.51 -7.48 -4.41
CA VAL A 66 -6.95 -6.15 -4.86
C VAL A 66 -7.48 -6.29 -6.30
N ALA A 67 -8.63 -5.69 -6.59
CA ALA A 67 -9.23 -5.74 -7.92
C ALA A 67 -8.20 -5.35 -9.02
N THR A 68 -8.15 -6.09 -10.12
CA THR A 68 -7.08 -5.96 -11.14
C THR A 68 -6.90 -4.53 -11.70
N GLY A 69 -7.98 -3.77 -11.84
CA GLY A 69 -7.99 -2.37 -12.26
C GLY A 69 -7.43 -1.37 -11.23
N MET A 70 -7.12 -1.82 -10.02
CA MET A 70 -6.58 -1.05 -8.91
C MET A 70 -5.24 -1.58 -8.38
N LEU A 71 -4.61 -2.53 -9.08
CA LEU A 71 -3.38 -3.15 -8.59
C LEU A 71 -2.24 -2.13 -8.37
N GLY A 72 -2.20 -1.06 -9.14
CA GLY A 72 -1.27 0.04 -8.95
C GLY A 72 -1.55 0.81 -7.67
N ASN A 73 -2.82 1.08 -7.34
CA ASN A 73 -3.17 1.66 -6.04
C ASN A 73 -2.79 0.72 -4.88
N GLY A 74 -2.95 -0.59 -5.06
CA GLY A 74 -2.52 -1.60 -4.09
C GLY A 74 -1.00 -1.62 -3.89
N TRP A 75 -0.24 -1.42 -4.97
CA TRP A 75 1.21 -1.26 -4.92
C TRP A 75 1.62 0.02 -4.20
N ASP A 76 1.00 1.15 -4.54
CA ASP A 76 1.25 2.45 -3.90
C ASP A 76 0.96 2.36 -2.40
N TYR A 77 -0.15 1.73 -2.02
CA TYR A 77 -0.49 1.49 -0.63
C TYR A 77 0.55 0.59 0.07
N SER A 78 1.03 -0.49 -0.57
CA SER A 78 2.16 -1.28 -0.03
C SER A 78 3.44 -0.44 0.14
N GLN A 79 3.77 0.43 -0.81
CA GLN A 79 4.91 1.33 -0.70
C GLN A 79 4.76 2.30 0.47
N ILE A 80 3.56 2.85 0.68
CA ILE A 80 3.27 3.71 1.85
C ILE A 80 3.49 2.92 3.13
N LEU A 81 3.00 1.68 3.22
CA LEU A 81 3.17 0.82 4.40
C LEU A 81 4.63 0.48 4.67
N ARG A 82 5.46 0.29 3.63
CA ARG A 82 6.91 0.10 3.76
C ARG A 82 7.59 1.39 4.21
N TRP A 83 7.24 2.53 3.61
CA TRP A 83 7.85 3.81 3.95
C TRP A 83 7.57 4.21 5.41
N VAL A 84 6.34 4.01 5.91
CA VAL A 84 6.01 4.39 7.30
C VAL A 84 6.79 3.61 8.34
N THR A 85 7.36 2.43 8.03
CA THR A 85 8.15 1.71 9.02
C THR A 85 9.39 2.48 9.45
N SER A 86 9.89 3.38 8.59
CA SER A 86 11.04 4.24 8.90
C SER A 86 10.81 5.18 10.09
N PHE A 87 9.55 5.46 10.46
CA PHE A 87 9.24 6.22 11.67
C PHE A 87 9.46 5.41 12.97
N TRP A 88 9.60 4.10 12.83
CA TRP A 88 9.89 3.14 13.89
C TRP A 88 11.33 2.60 13.83
N ASP A 89 12.22 3.19 13.02
CA ASP A 89 13.62 2.77 12.97
C ASP A 89 14.46 3.42 14.10
N ASN A 90 15.30 2.61 14.75
CA ASN A 90 16.22 3.00 15.85
C ASN A 90 17.58 3.50 15.35
N ARG A 91 17.63 4.27 14.26
CA ARG A 91 18.91 4.71 13.67
C ARG A 91 19.53 5.92 14.40
N ARG A 92 19.85 5.76 15.68
CA ARG A 92 20.96 6.48 16.31
C ARG A 92 21.87 5.47 16.97
N ASP A 93 23.11 5.45 16.48
CA ASP A 93 24.18 4.58 16.95
C ASP A 93 24.19 4.55 18.49
N ASP A 94 24.01 3.35 19.03
CA ASP A 94 24.13 2.96 20.44
C ASP A 94 22.99 3.30 21.43
N GLU A 95 21.83 3.82 20.99
CA GLU A 95 20.66 4.03 21.86
C GLU A 95 19.43 3.23 21.37
N ASP A 96 18.73 2.55 22.30
CA ASP A 96 17.43 1.87 22.06
C ASP A 96 16.27 2.87 21.79
N GLU A 97 16.57 4.12 21.44
CA GLU A 97 15.58 5.20 21.26
C GLU A 97 15.23 5.40 19.77
N TYR A 98 13.94 5.33 19.45
CA TYR A 98 13.41 5.62 18.11
C TYR A 98 13.80 7.03 17.64
N LYS A 99 14.15 7.19 16.35
CA LYS A 99 14.42 8.52 15.74
C LYS A 99 13.28 9.51 15.99
N TRP A 100 12.03 9.02 15.95
CA TRP A 100 10.83 9.82 16.11
C TRP A 100 10.19 9.61 17.49
N PRO A 101 9.79 10.71 18.17
CA PRO A 101 9.19 10.62 19.49
C PRO A 101 7.85 9.88 19.44
N GLU A 102 7.46 9.33 20.58
CA GLU A 102 6.23 8.56 20.75
C GLU A 102 4.99 9.28 20.18
N LYS A 103 4.86 10.59 20.46
CA LYS A 103 3.73 11.39 19.98
C LYS A 103 3.62 11.41 18.44
N VAL A 104 4.75 11.57 17.73
CA VAL A 104 4.76 11.56 16.26
C VAL A 104 4.35 10.19 15.75
N ARG A 105 4.92 9.11 16.31
CA ARG A 105 4.54 7.74 15.95
C ARG A 105 3.05 7.47 16.20
N LEU A 106 2.49 7.99 17.29
CA LEU A 106 1.06 7.84 17.61
C LEU A 106 0.16 8.59 16.61
N ASP A 107 0.53 9.81 16.21
CA ASP A 107 -0.19 10.59 15.20
C ASP A 107 -0.16 9.88 13.84
N ILE A 108 1.01 9.35 13.45
CA ILE A 108 1.17 8.55 12.22
C ILE A 108 0.37 7.25 12.29
N ALA A 109 0.37 6.54 13.42
CA ALA A 109 -0.46 5.35 13.63
C ALA A 109 -1.95 5.68 13.49
N SER A 110 -2.38 6.86 13.93
CA SER A 110 -3.76 7.32 13.72
C SER A 110 -4.04 7.56 12.23
N ALA A 111 -3.15 8.25 11.52
CA ALA A 111 -3.28 8.49 10.09
C ALA A 111 -3.31 7.18 9.27
N LEU A 112 -2.48 6.21 9.64
CA LEU A 112 -2.48 4.87 9.02
C LEU A 112 -3.81 4.15 9.20
N LYS A 113 -4.42 4.22 10.39
CA LYS A 113 -5.74 3.62 10.62
C LYS A 113 -6.79 4.16 9.63
N ASP A 114 -6.78 5.47 9.40
CA ASP A 114 -7.72 6.12 8.48
C ASP A 114 -7.40 5.77 7.02
N LEU A 115 -6.13 5.77 6.63
CA LEU A 115 -5.68 5.34 5.30
C LEU A 115 -6.09 3.89 5.00
N ASN A 116 -5.90 2.97 5.95
CA ASN A 116 -6.25 1.56 5.80
C ASN A 116 -7.75 1.36 5.59
N SER A 117 -8.57 2.14 6.32
CA SER A 117 -10.03 2.15 6.14
C SER A 117 -10.42 2.70 4.78
N ALA A 118 -9.79 3.79 4.36
CA ALA A 118 -10.06 4.43 3.08
C ALA A 118 -9.67 3.56 1.88
N PHE A 119 -8.52 2.88 1.93
CA PHE A 119 -8.11 1.94 0.89
C PHE A 119 -9.14 0.81 0.72
N SER A 120 -9.55 0.18 1.83
CA SER A 120 -10.56 -0.89 1.82
C SER A 120 -11.91 -0.41 1.25
N LYS A 121 -12.36 0.79 1.63
CA LYS A 121 -13.59 1.40 1.10
C LYS A 121 -13.48 1.72 -0.39
N THR A 122 -12.35 2.24 -0.83
CA THR A 122 -12.07 2.53 -2.25
C THR A 122 -12.18 1.26 -3.08
N GLU A 123 -11.53 0.19 -2.63
CA GLU A 123 -11.54 -1.10 -3.30
C GLU A 123 -12.96 -1.69 -3.37
N MET A 124 -13.73 -1.57 -2.28
CA MET A 124 -15.11 -1.99 -2.24
C MET A 124 -16.02 -1.17 -3.19
N VAL A 125 -15.81 0.14 -3.29
CA VAL A 125 -16.55 1.01 -4.24
C VAL A 125 -16.26 0.59 -5.68
N HIS A 126 -15.00 0.38 -6.03
CA HIS A 126 -14.59 -0.08 -7.36
C HIS A 126 -15.21 -1.44 -7.69
N ARG A 127 -15.12 -2.42 -6.78
CA ARG A 127 -15.73 -3.74 -6.97
C ARG A 127 -17.23 -3.65 -7.20
N ARG A 128 -17.95 -2.86 -6.41
CA ARG A 128 -19.40 -2.68 -6.56
C ARG A 128 -19.77 -2.07 -7.91
N ALA A 129 -19.04 -1.03 -8.34
CA ALA A 129 -19.30 -0.38 -9.61
C ALA A 129 -19.07 -1.30 -10.82
N HIS A 130 -18.19 -2.30 -10.68
CA HIS A 130 -17.93 -3.32 -11.70
C HIS A 130 -18.63 -4.66 -11.42
N ALA A 131 -19.59 -4.71 -10.49
CA ALA A 131 -20.34 -5.92 -10.11
C ALA A 131 -19.48 -7.14 -9.71
N LEU A 132 -18.25 -6.90 -9.21
CA LEU A 132 -17.28 -7.93 -8.81
C LEU A 132 -17.57 -8.60 -7.47
N THR A 133 -18.76 -8.37 -6.92
CA THR A 133 -19.26 -9.04 -5.70
C THR A 133 -20.24 -10.16 -6.04
N SER A 134 -20.59 -10.33 -7.31
CA SER A 134 -21.45 -11.40 -7.80
C SER A 134 -20.64 -12.35 -8.67
N ASP A 135 -21.04 -13.62 -8.72
CA ASP A 135 -20.44 -14.64 -9.59
C ASP A 135 -20.99 -14.59 -11.03
N ASP A 136 -21.56 -13.45 -11.43
CA ASP A 136 -22.14 -13.25 -12.75
C ASP A 136 -21.04 -13.31 -13.85
N PRO A 137 -21.11 -14.28 -14.78
CA PRO A 137 -20.12 -14.42 -15.84
C PRO A 137 -20.03 -13.20 -16.77
N GLU A 138 -21.14 -12.52 -17.02
CA GLU A 138 -21.19 -11.34 -17.89
C GLU A 138 -20.43 -10.16 -17.27
N SER A 139 -20.62 -9.93 -15.97
CA SER A 139 -19.85 -8.96 -15.19
C SER A 139 -18.35 -9.23 -15.24
N MET A 140 -17.92 -10.50 -15.14
CA MET A 140 -16.50 -10.87 -15.27
C MET A 140 -15.93 -10.62 -16.66
N VAL A 141 -16.70 -10.86 -17.73
CA VAL A 141 -16.29 -10.55 -19.11
C VAL A 141 -16.17 -9.04 -19.34
N THR A 142 -17.15 -8.28 -18.85
CA THR A 142 -17.19 -6.82 -18.93
C THR A 142 -16.00 -6.21 -18.20
N TYR A 143 -15.70 -6.69 -16.98
CA TYR A 143 -14.56 -6.21 -16.22
C TYR A 143 -13.21 -6.56 -16.85
N ARG A 144 -13.06 -7.77 -17.40
CA ARG A 144 -11.85 -8.13 -18.17
C ARG A 144 -11.63 -7.19 -19.35
N THR A 145 -12.71 -6.89 -20.09
CA THR A 145 -12.66 -5.94 -21.22
C THR A 145 -12.25 -4.54 -20.76
N PHE A 146 -12.79 -4.07 -19.61
CA PHE A 146 -12.37 -2.82 -18.99
C PHE A 146 -10.87 -2.83 -18.66
N VAL A 147 -10.38 -3.86 -17.96
CA VAL A 147 -8.96 -4.01 -17.59
C VAL A 147 -8.06 -4.03 -18.82
N GLU A 148 -8.42 -4.75 -19.88
CA GLU A 148 -7.66 -4.81 -21.12
C GLU A 148 -7.57 -3.45 -21.82
N LYS A 149 -8.69 -2.70 -21.89
CA LYS A 149 -8.70 -1.34 -22.43
C LYS A 149 -7.79 -0.43 -21.63
N ARG A 150 -7.83 -0.49 -20.29
CA ARG A 150 -6.99 0.32 -19.41
C ARG A 150 -5.50 -0.04 -19.56
N ARG A 151 -5.15 -1.33 -19.70
CA ARG A 151 -3.76 -1.77 -19.92
C ARG A 151 -3.14 -1.22 -21.19
N ARG A 152 -3.94 -1.03 -22.24
CA ARG A 152 -3.46 -0.41 -23.50
C ARG A 152 -3.08 1.06 -23.35
N LEU A 153 -3.55 1.73 -22.29
CA LEU A 153 -3.21 3.12 -21.98
C LEU A 153 -1.95 3.24 -21.12
N LEU A 154 -1.42 2.13 -20.59
CA LEU A 154 -0.19 2.16 -19.81
C LEU A 154 1.02 2.41 -20.70
N VAL A 155 1.95 3.21 -20.19
CA VAL A 155 3.24 3.47 -20.82
C VAL A 155 3.97 2.14 -21.03
N GLN A 156 4.38 1.88 -22.26
CA GLN A 156 5.20 0.71 -22.60
C GLN A 156 6.67 1.07 -22.34
N LEU A 157 7.14 0.76 -21.13
CA LEU A 157 8.56 0.89 -20.81
C LEU A 157 9.31 -0.37 -21.27
N SER A 158 10.56 -0.19 -21.69
CA SER A 158 11.47 -1.30 -21.91
C SER A 158 11.72 -2.04 -20.60
N VAL A 159 11.88 -3.36 -20.69
CA VAL A 159 12.34 -4.17 -19.55
C VAL A 159 13.74 -3.67 -19.15
N PRO A 160 13.99 -3.37 -17.87
CA PRO A 160 15.34 -3.07 -17.39
C PRO A 160 16.28 -4.25 -17.62
N ASP A 161 17.58 -3.97 -17.72
CA ASP A 161 18.61 -5.01 -17.82
C ASP A 161 18.77 -5.70 -16.45
N GLU A 162 19.25 -6.96 -16.43
CA GLU A 162 19.42 -7.72 -15.17
C GLU A 162 20.35 -7.02 -14.17
N ASP A 163 21.33 -6.26 -14.69
CA ASP A 163 22.30 -5.50 -13.91
C ASP A 163 21.84 -4.05 -13.59
N ASP A 164 20.64 -3.65 -14.03
CA ASP A 164 20.09 -2.32 -13.70
C ASP A 164 19.78 -2.18 -12.20
N GLU A 165 19.87 -0.95 -11.71
CA GLU A 165 19.59 -0.61 -10.32
C GLU A 165 18.17 -1.00 -9.89
N GLU A 166 18.00 -1.43 -8.63
CA GLU A 166 16.73 -1.92 -8.07
C GLU A 166 15.57 -0.92 -8.28
N TYR A 167 15.82 0.38 -8.16
CA TYR A 167 14.78 1.39 -8.37
C TYR A 167 14.22 1.39 -9.81
N ARG A 168 15.02 1.00 -10.82
CA ARG A 168 14.55 0.88 -12.21
C ARG A 168 13.62 -0.30 -12.36
N TRP A 169 13.92 -1.41 -11.68
CA TRP A 169 13.03 -2.56 -11.59
C TRP A 169 11.72 -2.22 -10.88
N GLU A 170 11.78 -1.58 -9.70
CA GLU A 170 10.57 -1.13 -8.98
C GLU A 170 9.71 -0.18 -9.85
N TRP A 171 10.34 0.77 -10.54
CA TRP A 171 9.67 1.69 -11.46
C TRP A 171 9.00 0.95 -12.62
N TYR A 172 9.72 0.04 -13.27
CA TYR A 172 9.19 -0.77 -14.35
C TYR A 172 8.00 -1.61 -13.90
N GLU A 173 8.09 -2.29 -12.76
CA GLU A 173 6.99 -3.08 -12.21
C GLU A 173 5.77 -2.20 -11.92
N SER A 174 5.98 -1.09 -11.21
CA SER A 174 4.95 -0.12 -10.85
C SER A 174 4.22 0.47 -12.07
N SER A 175 4.95 0.75 -13.16
CA SER A 175 4.41 1.33 -14.39
C SER A 175 3.40 0.43 -15.11
N ARG A 176 3.46 -0.89 -14.86
CA ARG A 176 2.61 -1.90 -15.50
C ARG A 176 1.33 -2.21 -14.73
N LEU A 177 1.15 -1.58 -13.57
CA LEU A 177 0.01 -1.79 -12.70
C LEU A 177 -1.05 -0.70 -12.92
N LEU A 178 -2.31 -1.12 -12.98
CA LEU A 178 -3.43 -0.21 -13.21
C LEU A 178 -3.75 0.59 -11.96
N ARG A 179 -3.77 1.91 -12.09
CA ARG A 179 -4.29 2.84 -11.08
C ARG A 179 -5.67 3.34 -11.49
N LEU A 180 -6.48 3.70 -10.51
CA LEU A 180 -7.68 4.50 -10.74
C LEU A 180 -7.30 5.84 -11.42
N LEU A 181 -8.11 6.27 -12.38
CA LEU A 181 -8.00 7.58 -13.03
C LEU A 181 -9.17 8.49 -12.66
N PRO A 182 -9.07 9.81 -12.93
CA PRO A 182 -10.21 10.70 -12.89
C PRO A 182 -11.43 10.13 -13.63
N GLY A 183 -12.55 10.02 -12.92
CA GLY A 183 -13.79 9.40 -13.41
C GLY A 183 -13.99 7.95 -13.00
N ASP A 184 -12.95 7.24 -12.57
CA ASP A 184 -13.08 5.87 -12.07
C ASP A 184 -13.78 5.85 -10.69
N PRO A 185 -14.68 4.89 -10.43
CA PRO A 185 -15.30 4.71 -9.13
C PRO A 185 -14.26 4.51 -8.01
N GLY A 186 -14.27 5.42 -7.03
CA GLY A 186 -13.32 5.40 -5.92
C GLY A 186 -12.09 6.28 -6.10
N TYR A 187 -11.81 6.83 -7.29
CA TYR A 187 -10.62 7.66 -7.54
C TYR A 187 -10.55 8.84 -6.54
N ILE A 188 -11.62 9.63 -6.43
CA ILE A 188 -11.68 10.78 -5.51
C ILE A 188 -11.48 10.34 -4.06
N LEU A 189 -12.07 9.21 -3.65
CA LEU A 189 -11.93 8.71 -2.28
C LEU A 189 -10.46 8.35 -1.97
N TRP A 190 -9.78 7.71 -2.92
CA TRP A 190 -8.37 7.36 -2.76
C TRP A 190 -7.47 8.59 -2.71
N MET A 191 -7.66 9.53 -3.63
CA MET A 191 -6.84 10.74 -3.70
C MET A 191 -7.02 11.64 -2.47
N VAL A 192 -8.26 11.78 -1.98
CA VAL A 192 -8.56 12.49 -0.73
C VAL A 192 -7.89 11.80 0.47
N ALA A 193 -7.91 10.46 0.51
CA ALA A 193 -7.26 9.71 1.58
C ALA A 193 -5.74 9.89 1.58
N LEU A 194 -5.10 9.85 0.41
CA LEU A 194 -3.67 10.11 0.27
C LEU A 194 -3.30 11.53 0.74
N ARG A 195 -4.08 12.54 0.33
CA ARG A 195 -3.86 13.93 0.75
C ARG A 195 -4.06 14.13 2.26
N ALA A 196 -5.11 13.53 2.82
CA ALA A 196 -5.35 13.59 4.26
C ALA A 196 -4.24 12.90 5.05
N PHE A 197 -3.76 11.76 4.58
CA PHE A 197 -2.68 11.01 5.19
C PHE A 197 -1.35 11.78 5.16
N THR A 198 -0.93 12.26 3.99
CA THR A 198 0.31 13.04 3.82
C THR A 198 0.28 14.31 4.67
N GLY A 199 -0.83 15.06 4.63
CA GLY A 199 -1.01 16.24 5.47
C GLY A 199 -1.01 15.93 6.98
N ALA A 200 -1.53 14.77 7.40
CA ALA A 200 -1.46 14.36 8.80
C ALA A 200 -0.01 14.09 9.25
N ILE A 201 0.82 13.49 8.40
CA ILE A 201 2.23 13.24 8.70
C ILE A 201 3.02 14.56 8.74
N GLU A 202 2.83 15.42 7.75
CA GLU A 202 3.45 16.76 7.73
C GLU A 202 3.10 17.54 9.00
N ASN A 203 1.82 17.52 9.42
CA ASN A 203 1.37 18.16 10.64
C ASN A 203 2.00 17.56 11.90
N ALA A 204 2.18 16.23 11.96
CA ALA A 204 2.82 15.57 13.10
C ALA A 204 4.29 15.98 13.23
N ILE A 205 5.04 15.96 12.12
CA ILE A 205 6.46 16.37 12.06
C ILE A 205 6.59 17.86 12.39
N THR A 206 5.74 18.70 11.79
CA THR A 206 5.68 20.14 12.04
C THR A 206 5.42 20.45 13.51
N SER A 207 4.42 19.81 14.10
CA SER A 207 4.05 20.03 15.50
C SER A 207 5.20 19.65 16.43
N TYR A 208 5.92 18.58 16.12
CA TYR A 208 7.12 18.20 16.85
C TYR A 208 8.25 19.23 16.72
N ALA A 209 8.52 19.71 15.51
CA ALA A 209 9.54 20.74 15.29
C ALA A 209 9.24 22.03 16.08
N VAL A 210 7.97 22.47 16.10
CA VAL A 210 7.51 23.62 16.89
C VAL A 210 7.72 23.38 18.39
N LEU A 211 7.37 22.20 18.90
CA LEU A 211 7.57 21.84 20.31
C LEU A 211 9.06 21.80 20.71
N ARG A 212 9.96 21.51 19.76
CA ARG A 212 11.42 21.58 19.95
C ARG A 212 11.98 22.99 19.82
N GLY A 213 11.16 24.00 19.51
CA GLY A 213 11.60 25.37 19.29
C GLY A 213 12.48 25.53 18.04
N LEU A 214 12.31 24.65 17.04
CA LEU A 214 13.06 24.75 15.78
C LEU A 214 12.46 25.85 14.90
N GLY A 215 13.33 26.64 14.26
CA GLY A 215 12.91 27.66 13.30
C GLY A 215 12.36 27.05 11.99
N ASP A 216 11.68 27.87 11.20
CA ASP A 216 10.94 27.43 9.99
C ASP A 216 11.81 26.65 8.98
N VAL A 217 13.06 27.05 8.78
CA VAL A 217 13.99 26.35 7.88
C VAL A 217 14.24 24.90 8.32
N LYS A 218 14.49 24.69 9.61
CA LYS A 218 14.74 23.33 10.15
C LYS A 218 13.47 22.49 10.14
N LYS A 219 12.31 23.12 10.38
CA LYS A 219 11.01 22.44 10.28
C LYS A 219 10.78 21.92 8.85
N LEU A 220 11.02 22.76 7.83
CA LEU A 220 10.88 22.36 6.42
C LEU A 220 11.86 21.24 6.07
N GLN A 221 13.13 21.38 6.44
CA GLN A 221 14.14 20.33 6.22
C GLN A 221 13.73 18.97 6.81
N MET A 222 13.15 18.94 8.02
CA MET A 222 12.69 17.69 8.63
C MET A 222 11.52 17.04 7.87
N VAL A 223 10.62 17.85 7.31
CA VAL A 223 9.54 17.34 6.46
C VAL A 223 10.13 16.81 5.15
N ASP A 224 10.98 17.60 4.49
CA ASP A 224 11.61 17.22 3.23
C ASP A 224 12.41 15.91 3.37
N GLU A 225 13.23 15.78 4.42
CA GLU A 225 13.98 14.55 4.72
C GLU A 225 13.05 13.34 4.97
N ALA A 226 11.91 13.54 5.63
CA ALA A 226 10.96 12.46 5.87
C ALA A 226 10.26 12.00 4.57
N PHE A 227 10.01 12.95 3.66
CA PHE A 227 9.31 12.71 2.40
C PHE A 227 10.26 12.41 1.22
N GLU A 228 11.57 12.57 1.36
CA GLU A 228 12.56 12.24 0.31
C GLU A 228 12.45 10.78 -0.18
N SER A 229 12.07 9.88 0.73
CA SER A 229 11.84 8.46 0.43
C SER A 229 10.37 8.10 0.17
N PHE A 230 9.47 9.08 0.11
CA PHE A 230 8.05 8.87 -0.17
C PHE A 230 7.82 8.72 -1.68
N LEU A 231 7.76 7.48 -2.14
CA LEU A 231 7.72 7.14 -3.58
C LEU A 231 6.33 7.23 -4.22
N VAL A 232 5.30 7.71 -3.51
CA VAL A 232 3.93 7.78 -4.05
C VAL A 232 3.60 9.18 -4.51
N VAL A 233 3.41 9.34 -5.82
CA VAL A 233 2.97 10.61 -6.40
C VAL A 233 1.52 10.85 -6.01
N CYS A 234 1.29 11.82 -5.13
CA CYS A 234 -0.03 12.40 -4.95
C CYS A 234 -0.19 13.46 -6.04
N GLU A 235 -1.02 13.20 -7.05
CA GLU A 235 -1.38 14.25 -8.02
C GLU A 235 -1.99 15.44 -7.27
N GLU A 236 -1.64 16.67 -7.66
CA GLU A 236 -2.33 17.88 -7.22
C GLU A 236 -3.77 17.82 -7.75
N ILE A 237 -4.73 17.52 -6.87
CA ILE A 237 -6.17 17.58 -7.16
C ILE A 237 -6.64 19.03 -7.23
#